data_AF-W6QIY1-F1
#
_entry.id   AF-W6QIY1-F1
#
_cell.length_a   1.000
_cell.length_b   1.000
_cell.length_c   1.000
_cell.angle_alpha   90.00
_cell.angle_beta   90.00
_cell.angle_gamma   90.00
#
_symmetry.space_group_name_H-M   'P 1'
#
loop_
_entity.id
_entity.type
_entity.pdbx_description
1 polymer ?
#
loop_
_entity_poly.entity_id
_entity_poly.type
_entity_poly.pdbx_seq_one_letter_code
_entity_poly.pdbx_strand_id
1 'polypeptide(L)'
;MPNYTDSAPHAWFVQQLTRWNINGQLMPDEHLNVMVTASPRVTASNPPYTGDQKEPDTFISCFRLPYLHEPRIIIEVGFNQTYRSLVDDAKL
;
A
#
# COMPACT_ATOMS: atom_id res chain seq x y z
N MET A 1 -16.05 -11.00 12.84
CA MET A 1 -15.26 -10.86 11.60
C MET A 1 -14.35 -9.67 11.80
N PRO A 2 -13.04 -9.74 11.49
CA PRO A 2 -12.18 -8.56 11.58
C PRO A 2 -12.75 -7.51 10.64
N ASN A 3 -12.87 -6.26 11.10
CA ASN A 3 -13.27 -5.15 10.23
C ASN A 3 -12.19 -4.97 9.16
N TYR A 4 -12.48 -5.37 7.93
CA TYR A 4 -11.60 -5.21 6.77
C TYR A 4 -11.41 -3.73 6.35
N THR A 5 -11.89 -2.77 7.13
CA THR A 5 -11.85 -1.34 6.77
C THR A 5 -10.45 -0.77 6.80
N ASP A 6 -9.69 -1.07 7.84
CA ASP A 6 -8.43 -0.36 8.12
C ASP A 6 -7.28 -0.89 7.23
N SER A 7 -7.47 -2.07 6.61
CA SER A 7 -6.53 -2.70 5.69
C SER A 7 -7.03 -2.76 4.23
N ALA A 8 -8.17 -2.13 3.93
CA ALA A 8 -8.76 -2.19 2.59
C ALA A 8 -7.80 -1.73 1.48
N PRO A 9 -7.02 -0.63 1.63
CA PRO A 9 -6.12 -0.18 0.58
C PRO A 9 -4.96 -1.15 0.36
N HIS A 10 -4.46 -1.76 1.44
CA HIS A 10 -3.43 -2.81 1.37
C HIS A 10 -3.96 -4.01 0.59
N ALA A 11 -5.08 -4.58 1.05
CA ALA A 11 -5.63 -5.81 0.48
C ALA A 11 -5.94 -5.61 -1.01
N TRP A 12 -6.56 -4.48 -1.34
CA TRP A 12 -6.84 -4.10 -2.71
C TRP A 12 -5.56 -4.03 -3.55
N PHE A 13 -4.52 -3.34 -3.09
CA PHE A 13 -3.29 -3.19 -3.88
C PHE A 13 -2.57 -4.53 -4.10
N VAL A 14 -2.51 -5.40 -3.09
CA VAL A 14 -1.95 -6.75 -3.23
C VAL A 14 -2.68 -7.56 -4.31
N GLN A 15 -4.01 -7.45 -4.34
CA GLN A 15 -4.81 -8.14 -5.34
C GLN A 15 -4.65 -7.54 -6.74
N GLN A 16 -4.52 -6.22 -6.84
CA GLN A 16 -4.21 -5.54 -8.10
C GLN A 16 -2.85 -5.93 -8.66
N LEU A 17 -1.81 -6.07 -7.83
CA LEU A 17 -0.51 -6.60 -8.26
C LEU A 17 -0.64 -7.98 -8.91
N THR A 18 -1.47 -8.84 -8.31
CA THR A 18 -1.74 -10.18 -8.84
C THR A 18 -2.47 -10.11 -10.18
N ARG A 19 -3.49 -9.26 -10.31
CA ARG A 19 -4.24 -9.05 -11.56
C ARG A 19 -3.33 -8.50 -12.66
N TRP A 20 -2.51 -7.50 -12.38
CA TRP A 20 -1.56 -6.95 -13.35
C TRP A 20 -0.53 -7.99 -13.80
N ASN A 21 -0.03 -8.83 -12.89
CA ASN A 21 0.85 -9.94 -13.24
C ASN A 21 0.15 -10.97 -14.15
N ILE A 22 -1.08 -11.40 -13.81
CA ILE A 22 -1.86 -12.37 -14.61
C ILE A 22 -2.16 -11.82 -16.02
N ASN A 23 -2.44 -10.51 -16.11
CA ASN A 23 -2.75 -9.85 -17.38
C ASN A 23 -1.50 -9.49 -18.21
N GLY A 24 -0.29 -9.86 -17.76
CA GLY A 24 0.96 -9.54 -18.46
C GLY A 24 1.32 -8.04 -18.46
N GLN A 25 0.75 -7.27 -17.53
CA GLN A 25 1.06 -5.85 -17.34
C GLN A 25 2.30 -5.63 -16.47
N LEU A 26 2.74 -6.68 -15.76
CA LEU A 26 4.00 -6.75 -15.03
C LEU A 26 4.82 -7.93 -15.55
N MET A 27 6.15 -7.77 -15.55
CA MET A 27 7.07 -8.90 -15.65
C MET A 27 7.01 -9.74 -14.37
N PRO A 28 7.28 -11.06 -14.44
CA PRO A 28 7.16 -11.95 -13.29
C PRO A 28 7.99 -11.55 -12.07
N ASP A 29 9.10 -10.85 -12.24
CA ASP A 29 9.94 -10.37 -11.13
C ASP A 29 9.53 -9.00 -10.60
N GLU A 30 8.81 -8.18 -11.39
CA GLU A 30 8.37 -6.84 -10.99
C GLU A 30 7.39 -6.90 -9.81
N HIS A 31 6.41 -7.81 -9.84
CA HIS A 31 5.46 -7.94 -8.74
C HIS A 31 6.11 -8.48 -7.44
N LEU A 32 7.23 -9.21 -7.54
CA LEU A 32 7.99 -9.74 -6.40
C LEU A 32 8.94 -8.71 -5.79
N ASN A 33 9.28 -7.66 -6.52
CA ASN A 33 10.18 -6.61 -6.03
C ASN A 33 9.45 -5.59 -5.14
N VAL A 34 8.13 -5.66 -5.02
CA VAL A 34 7.29 -4.70 -4.28
C VAL A 34 6.94 -5.25 -2.90
N MET A 35 7.14 -4.43 -1.87
CA MET A 35 6.66 -4.69 -0.51
C MET A 35 5.49 -3.76 -0.20
N VAL A 36 4.36 -4.32 0.20
CA VAL A 36 3.15 -3.59 0.61
C VAL A 36 2.97 -3.75 2.11
N THR A 37 2.86 -2.64 2.84
CA THR A 37 2.74 -2.63 4.31
C THR A 37 1.48 -1.88 4.72
N ALA A 38 0.65 -2.52 5.56
CA ALA A 38 -0.56 -1.90 6.11
C ALA A 38 -0.21 -1.03 7.31
N SER A 39 -0.75 0.18 7.36
CA SER A 39 -0.70 1.07 8.52
C SER A 39 0.65 1.18 9.23
N PRO A 40 1.81 1.30 8.54
CA PRO A 40 3.07 1.39 9.23
C PRO A 40 3.21 2.75 9.93
N ARG A 41 3.82 2.76 11.11
CA ARG A 41 4.30 4.01 11.69
C ARG A 41 5.60 4.43 11.02
N VAL A 42 5.61 5.61 10.42
CA VAL A 42 6.77 6.15 9.71
C VAL A 42 7.15 7.52 10.25
N THR A 43 8.45 7.79 10.31
CA THR A 43 8.98 9.12 10.62
C THR A 43 9.26 9.84 9.31
N ALA A 44 8.63 10.99 9.09
CA ALA A 44 8.87 11.77 7.90
C ALA A 44 10.32 12.29 7.88
N SER A 45 11.02 12.05 6.76
CA SER A 45 12.38 12.55 6.52
C SER A 45 12.38 13.89 5.78
N ASN A 46 11.30 14.19 5.05
CA ASN A 46 11.21 15.36 4.17
C ASN A 46 10.72 16.63 4.90
N PRO A 47 11.39 17.78 4.71
CA PRO A 47 10.89 19.08 5.18
C PRO A 47 9.54 19.45 4.52
N PRO A 48 8.67 20.22 5.19
CA PRO A 48 8.82 20.83 6.52
C PRO A 48 8.48 19.87 7.68
N TYR A 49 8.15 18.62 7.40
CA TYR A 49 7.61 17.66 8.37
C TYR A 49 8.68 16.72 8.94
N THR A 50 9.98 17.05 8.80
CA THR A 50 11.08 16.21 9.26
C THR A 50 10.94 15.91 10.76
N GLY A 51 10.87 14.62 11.11
CA GLY A 51 10.71 14.15 12.49
C GLY A 51 9.27 13.86 12.91
N ASP A 52 8.26 14.27 12.13
CA ASP A 52 6.86 13.95 12.41
C ASP A 52 6.62 12.43 12.30
N GLN A 53 5.84 11.88 13.23
CA GLN A 53 5.29 10.54 13.09
C GLN A 53 3.98 10.59 12.31
N LYS A 54 3.88 9.73 11.28
CA LYS A 54 2.68 9.53 10.46
C LYS A 54 2.33 8.04 10.44
N GLU A 55 1.06 7.75 10.21
CA GLU A 55 0.52 6.38 10.12
C GLU A 55 -0.36 6.30 8.85
N PRO A 56 0.25 6.18 7.66
CA PRO A 56 -0.50 6.07 6.42
C PRO A 56 -1.30 4.77 6.34
N ASP A 57 -2.48 4.78 5.70
CA ASP A 57 -3.29 3.55 5.55
C ASP A 57 -2.51 2.42 4.88
N THR A 58 -1.74 2.73 3.83
CA THR A 58 -0.88 1.75 3.16
C THR A 58 0.37 2.41 2.60
N PHE A 59 1.46 1.65 2.68
CA PHE A 59 2.79 2.04 2.26
C PHE A 59 3.33 1.02 1.28
N ILE A 60 3.96 1.49 0.20
CA ILE A 60 4.57 0.63 -0.82
C ILE A 60 6.04 1.01 -0.98
N SER A 61 6.91 0.02 -0.90
CA SER A 61 8.35 0.14 -1.14
C SER A 61 8.89 -1.00 -2.01
N CYS A 62 10.20 -1.00 -2.26
CA CYS A 62 10.85 -2.04 -3.04
C CYS A 62 11.85 -2.83 -2.18
N PHE A 63 11.85 -4.16 -2.30
CA PHE A 63 12.75 -5.06 -1.54
C PHE A 63 14.25 -4.80 -1.79
N ARG A 64 14.62 -4.17 -2.91
CA ARG A 64 16.02 -3.97 -3.32
C ARG A 64 16.70 -2.74 -2.70
N LEU A 65 16.01 -2.00 -1.82
CA LEU A 65 16.57 -0.80 -1.20
C LEU A 65 16.87 -1.07 0.29
N PRO A 66 18.03 -0.61 0.81
CA PRO A 66 18.44 -0.85 2.19
C PRO A 66 17.55 -0.13 3.23
N TYR A 67 16.60 0.69 2.79
CA TYR A 67 15.70 1.47 3.63
C TYR A 67 14.29 0.89 3.56
N LEU A 68 14.04 -0.17 4.33
CA LEU A 68 12.70 -0.76 4.50
C LEU A 68 11.63 0.26 4.95
N HIS A 69 12.06 1.43 5.44
CA HIS A 69 11.21 2.47 6.03
C HIS A 69 11.03 3.71 5.16
N GLU A 70 11.52 3.73 3.92
CA GLU A 70 11.25 4.84 2.99
C GLU A 70 10.13 4.49 2.00
N PRO A 71 8.97 5.18 2.08
CA PRO A 71 7.89 4.94 1.14
C PRO A 71 8.32 5.40 -0.25
N ARG A 72 8.02 4.59 -1.27
CA ARG A 72 7.98 5.09 -2.65
C ARG A 72 6.60 5.63 -2.98
N ILE A 73 5.57 4.96 -2.47
CA ILE A 73 4.17 5.37 -2.62
C ILE A 73 3.49 5.23 -1.26
N ILE A 74 2.67 6.22 -0.93
CA ILE A 74 1.74 6.21 0.20
C ILE A 74 0.33 6.24 -0.37
N ILE A 75 -0.56 5.42 0.19
CA ILE A 75 -2.00 5.44 -0.10
C ILE A 75 -2.70 5.87 1.18
N GLU A 76 -3.53 6.91 1.08
CA GLU A 76 -4.42 7.40 2.14
C GLU A 76 -5.84 7.43 1.60
N VAL A 77 -6.80 6.98 2.40
CA VAL A 77 -8.22 6.92 2.01
C VAL A 77 -9.03 7.84 2.92
N GLY A 78 -9.28 9.06 2.45
CA GLY A 78 -10.00 10.08 3.23
C GLY A 78 -11.52 10.00 3.19
N PHE A 79 -12.13 9.13 2.36
CA PHE A 79 -13.58 9.09 2.16
C PHE A 79 -14.15 7.69 2.42
N ASN A 80 -15.23 7.63 3.22
CA ASN A 80 -15.91 6.37 3.59
C ASN A 80 -16.37 5.56 2.35
N GLN A 81 -16.79 6.24 1.29
CA GLN A 81 -17.20 5.57 0.05
C GLN A 81 -16.02 4.84 -0.63
N THR A 82 -14.82 5.42 -0.60
CA THR A 82 -13.62 4.83 -1.21
C THR A 82 -13.25 3.51 -0.54
N TYR A 83 -13.34 3.43 0.79
CA TYR A 83 -13.13 2.16 1.50
C TYR A 83 -14.06 1.06 1.02
N ARG A 84 -15.36 1.34 0.87
CA ARG A 84 -16.34 0.36 0.39
C ARG A 84 -16.02 -0.10 -1.03
N SER A 85 -15.70 0.84 -1.92
CA SER A 85 -15.33 0.52 -3.31
C SER A 85 -14.08 -0.36 -3.38
N LEU A 86 -13.05 -0.09 -2.56
CA LEU A 86 -11.84 -0.92 -2.52
C LEU A 86 -12.13 -2.33 -2.01
N VAL A 87 -12.93 -2.45 -0.94
CA VAL A 87 -13.34 -3.74 -0.39
C VAL A 87 -14.16 -4.54 -1.41
N ASP A 88 -15.07 -3.90 -2.13
CA ASP A 88 -15.92 -4.60 -3.10
C ASP A 88 -15.14 -5.00 -4.35
N ASP A 89 -14.23 -4.15 -4.85
CA ASP A 89 -13.33 -4.51 -5.94
C ASP A 89 -12.40 -5.66 -5.55
N ALA A 90 -11.92 -5.71 -4.30
CA ALA A 90 -11.09 -6.80 -3.77
C ALA A 90 -11.84 -8.14 -3.58
N LYS A 91 -13.17 -8.17 -3.70
CA LYS A 91 -13.93 -9.44 -3.66
C LYS A 91 -14.10 -10.09 -5.03
N LEU A 92 -13.86 -9.33 -6.11
CA LEU A 92 -13.98 -9.79 -7.50
C LEU A 92 -12.78 -10.65 -7.92
#